data_AF-A0A1V4AR97-F1
#
_entry.id   AF-A0A1V4AR97-F1
#
_cell.length_a   1.000
_cell.length_b   1.000
_cell.length_c   1.000
_cell.angle_alpha   90.00
_cell.angle_beta   90.00
_cell.angle_gamma   90.00
#
_symmetry.space_group_name_H-M   'P 1'
#
loop_
_entity.id
_entity.type
_entity.pdbx_description
1 polymer ?
#
loop_
_entity_poly.entity_id
_entity_poly.type
_entity_poly.pdbx_seq_one_letter_code
_entity_poly.pdbx_strand_id
1 'polypeptide(L)' 'MPPKIHNLVRLAENTGLSFTDEQLALLADINDFNIESRYPDFKFSFYQICTREFTEKQFSTIKELHQWLLSQMKY' A
#
# COMPACT_ATOMS: atom_id res chain seq x y z
N MET A 1 -4.35 -18.33 11.27
CA MET A 1 -3.02 -17.85 10.83
C MET A 1 -3.24 -16.87 9.69
N PRO A 2 -2.66 -15.65 9.71
CA PRO A 2 -2.86 -14.70 8.63
C PRO A 2 -2.28 -15.26 7.31
N PRO A 3 -2.92 -14.99 6.16
CA PRO A 3 -2.45 -15.48 4.88
C PRO A 3 -1.10 -14.84 4.54
N LYS A 4 -0.15 -15.63 4.04
CA LYS A 4 1.17 -15.16 3.59
C LYS A 4 1.07 -14.55 2.18
N ILE A 5 0.23 -13.54 2.03
CA ILE A 5 0.01 -12.83 0.77
C ILE A 5 0.43 -11.37 0.95
N HIS A 6 1.08 -10.81 -0.07
CA HIS A 6 1.47 -9.39 -0.07
C HIS A 6 0.41 -8.48 -0.66
N ASN A 7 -0.62 -9.03 -1.32
CA ASN A 7 -1.69 -8.24 -1.91
C ASN A 7 -2.57 -7.66 -0.80
N LEU A 8 -2.36 -6.37 -0.53
CA LEU A 8 -3.04 -5.63 0.52
C LEU A 8 -4.54 -5.44 0.27
N VAL A 9 -4.99 -5.37 -0.99
CA VAL A 9 -6.43 -5.28 -1.34
C VAL A 9 -7.12 -6.56 -0.91
N ARG A 10 -6.54 -7.71 -1.26
CA ARG A 10 -7.05 -9.02 -0.84
C ARG A 10 -6.98 -9.21 0.67
N LEU A 11 -5.99 -8.64 1.35
CA LEU A 11 -5.94 -8.64 2.81
C LEU A 11 -7.08 -7.79 3.40
N ALA A 12 -7.34 -6.61 2.85
CA ALA A 12 -8.41 -5.72 3.27
C ALA A 12 -9.80 -6.37 3.14
N GLU A 13 -10.07 -7.06 2.02
CA GLU A 13 -11.30 -7.83 1.79
C GLU A 13 -11.53 -8.94 2.83
N ASN A 14 -10.45 -9.49 3.39
CA ASN A 14 -10.53 -10.53 4.42
C ASN A 14 -10.69 -9.96 5.83
N THR A 15 -10.79 -8.64 5.98
CA THR A 15 -11.09 -7.99 7.25
C THR A 15 -12.59 -7.70 7.37
N GLY A 16 -13.06 -7.45 8.60
CA GLY A 16 -14.40 -6.91 8.82
C GLY A 16 -14.49 -5.38 8.68
N LEU A 17 -13.44 -4.71 8.16
CA LEU A 17 -13.39 -3.26 8.04
C LEU A 17 -14.02 -2.80 6.72
N SER A 18 -14.66 -1.64 6.77
CA SER A 18 -15.17 -0.96 5.57
C SER A 18 -14.14 0.05 5.08
N PHE A 19 -13.53 -0.23 3.93
CA PHE A 19 -12.59 0.67 3.27
C PHE A 19 -13.33 1.56 2.27
N THR A 20 -12.83 2.78 2.06
CA THR A 20 -13.29 3.62 0.95
C THR A 20 -12.60 3.22 -0.35
N ASP A 21 -13.17 3.64 -1.49
CA ASP A 21 -12.58 3.39 -2.80
C ASP A 21 -11.16 3.99 -2.92
N GLU A 22 -10.93 5.16 -2.31
CA GLU A 22 -9.60 5.80 -2.28
C GLU A 22 -8.60 5.00 -1.45
N GLN A 23 -9.03 4.41 -0.33
CA GLN A 23 -8.17 3.56 0.47
C GLN A 23 -7.82 2.26 -0.26
N LEU A 24 -8.78 1.65 -0.96
CA LEU A 24 -8.54 0.45 -1.76
C LEU A 24 -7.61 0.74 -2.95
N ALA A 25 -7.79 1.88 -3.63
CA ALA A 25 -6.89 2.34 -4.68
C ALA A 25 -5.47 2.54 -4.13
N LEU A 26 -5.32 3.18 -2.97
CA LEU A 26 -4.04 3.35 -2.32
C LEU A 26 -3.38 2.01 -1.94
N LEU A 27 -4.15 1.04 -1.43
CA LEU A 27 -3.64 -0.31 -1.15
C LEU A 27 -3.18 -1.04 -2.42
N ALA A 28 -3.85 -0.81 -3.56
CA ALA A 28 -3.42 -1.31 -4.85
C ALA A 28 -2.09 -0.67 -5.27
N ASP A 29 -1.98 0.65 -5.20
CA ASP A 29 -0.74 1.38 -5.50
C ASP A 29 0.43 0.89 -4.64
N ILE A 30 0.20 0.67 -3.33
CA ILE A 30 1.23 0.17 -2.40
C ILE A 30 1.70 -1.25 -2.80
N ASN A 31 0.82 -2.09 -3.33
CA ASN A 31 1.20 -3.43 -3.78
C ASN A 31 2.23 -3.39 -4.91
N ASP A 32 2.14 -2.38 -5.79
CA ASP A 32 3.06 -2.25 -6.92
C ASP A 32 4.48 -1.98 -6.44
N PHE A 33 4.68 -1.17 -5.38
CA PHE A 33 6.00 -1.01 -4.74
C PHE A 33 6.61 -2.35 -4.26
N ASN A 34 5.78 -3.36 -3.99
CA ASN A 34 6.22 -4.68 -3.51
C ASN A 34 6.60 -5.65 -4.65
N ILE A 35 6.09 -5.42 -5.86
CA ILE A 35 6.42 -6.22 -7.06
C ILE A 35 7.80 -5.84 -7.62
N GLU A 36 8.18 -4.58 -7.46
CA GLU A 36 9.35 -3.89 -8.06
C GLU A 36 10.72 -4.39 -7.58
N SER A 37 10.80 -5.11 -6.45
CA SER A 37 12.07 -5.66 -5.97
C SER A 37 12.52 -6.92 -6.71
N ARG A 38 11.67 -7.52 -7.56
CA ARG A 38 11.87 -8.86 -8.14
C ARG A 38 12.34 -8.86 -9.61
N TYR A 39 12.15 -7.77 -10.35
CA TYR A 39 12.54 -7.69 -11.78
C TYR A 39 13.37 -6.42 -12.06
N PRO A 40 14.63 -6.55 -12.54
CA PRO A 40 15.52 -5.41 -12.77
C PRO A 40 15.00 -4.36 -13.75
N ASP A 41 14.22 -4.76 -14.76
CA ASP A 41 13.73 -3.86 -15.80
C ASP A 41 12.65 -2.90 -15.28
N PHE A 42 11.78 -3.41 -14.40
CA PHE A 42 10.77 -2.60 -13.72
C PHE A 42 11.42 -1.61 -12.75
N LYS A 43 12.45 -2.07 -12.00
CA LYS A 43 13.22 -1.27 -11.04
C LYS A 43 13.77 0.03 -11.62
N PHE A 44 14.20 0.06 -12.89
CA PHE A 44 14.73 1.29 -13.49
C PHE A 44 13.63 2.30 -13.80
N SER A 45 12.53 1.85 -14.42
CA SER A 45 11.38 2.72 -14.73
C SER A 45 10.71 3.27 -13.47
N PHE A 46 10.62 2.45 -12.42
CA PHE A 46 10.03 2.83 -11.15
C PHE A 46 10.89 3.83 -10.37
N TYR A 47 12.21 3.65 -10.40
CA TYR A 47 13.14 4.59 -9.80
C TYR A 47 13.02 6.00 -10.41
N GLN A 48 12.70 6.10 -11.71
CA GLN A 48 12.47 7.38 -12.36
C GLN A 48 11.16 8.06 -11.91
N ILE A 49 10.16 7.29 -11.49
CA ILE A 49 8.86 7.79 -10.99
C ILE A 49 8.98 8.28 -9.55
N CYS A 50 9.82 7.63 -8.74
CA CYS A 50 10.06 7.96 -7.32
C CYS A 50 10.89 9.23 -7.12
N THR A 51 10.43 10.36 -7.67
CA THR A 51 10.98 11.68 -7.33
C THR A 51 10.77 11.97 -5.84
N ARG A 52 11.47 12.97 -5.32
CA ARG A 52 11.34 13.38 -3.91
C ARG A 52 9.89 13.75 -3.59
N GLU A 53 9.28 14.58 -4.44
CA GLU A 53 7.93 15.10 -4.26
C GLU A 53 6.89 13.97 -4.31
N PHE A 54 7.06 13.04 -5.26
CA PHE A 54 6.20 11.86 -5.37
C PHE A 54 6.33 10.98 -4.11
N THR A 55 7.57 10.71 -3.69
CA THR A 55 7.84 9.87 -2.52
C THR A 55 7.31 10.49 -1.24
N GLU A 56 7.51 11.79 -1.02
CA GLU A 56 6.98 12.50 0.15
C GLU A 56 5.45 12.47 0.20
N LYS A 57 4.79 12.67 -0.95
CA LYS A 57 3.32 12.57 -1.07
C LYS A 57 2.84 11.16 -0.73
N GLN A 58 3.35 10.13 -1.41
CA GLN A 58 2.95 8.74 -1.17
C GLN A 58 3.20 8.34 0.28
N PHE A 59 4.36 8.70 0.83
CA PHE A 59 4.70 8.38 2.21
C PHE A 59 3.77 9.03 3.23
N SER A 60 3.35 10.28 3.01
CA SER A 60 2.36 10.94 3.86
C SER A 60 1.02 10.22 3.82
N THR A 61 0.52 9.88 2.63
CA THR A 61 -0.77 9.20 2.48
C THR A 61 -0.74 7.79 3.09
N ILE A 62 0.36 7.06 2.94
CA ILE A 62 0.57 5.75 3.58
C ILE A 62 0.56 5.88 5.12
N LYS A 63 1.18 6.93 5.66
CA LYS A 63 1.14 7.19 7.11
C LYS A 63 -0.26 7.45 7.62
N GLU A 64 -1.05 8.23 6.90
CA GLU A 64 -2.44 8.52 7.25
C GLU A 64 -3.28 7.23 7.25
N LEU A 65 -3.15 6.40 6.21
CA LEU A 65 -3.80 5.09 6.14
C LEU A 65 -3.39 4.19 7.31
N HIS A 66 -2.10 4.16 7.67
CA HIS A 66 -1.60 3.39 8.81
C HIS A 66 -2.21 3.86 10.13
N GLN A 67 -2.28 5.17 10.38
CA GLN A 67 -2.95 5.71 11.56
C GLN A 67 -4.44 5.38 11.58
N TRP A 68 -5.10 5.44 10.43
CA TRP A 68 -6.50 5.03 10.32
C TRP A 68 -6.67 3.54 10.68
N LEU A 69 -5.85 2.64 10.14
CA LEU A 69 -5.89 1.21 10.48
C LEU A 69 -5.73 0.96 11.98
N LEU A 70 -4.78 1.65 12.62
CA LEU A 70 -4.59 1.58 14.07
C LEU A 70 -5.83 2.04 14.84
N SER A 71 -6.52 3.08 14.37
CA SER A 71 -7.76 3.57 14.99
C SER A 71 -8.92 2.57 14.92
N GLN A 72 -8.91 1.66 13.94
CA GLN A 72 -9.92 0.61 13.79
C GLN A 72 -9.67 -0.58 14.71
N MET A 73 -8.45 -0.71 15.26
CA MET A 73 -8.08 -1.77 16.18
C MET A 73 -8.42 -1.35 17.62
N LYS A 74 -9.62 -1.72 18.09
CA LYS A 74 -9.93 -1.67 19.52
C LYS A 74 -9.43 -2.94 20.21
N TYR A 75 -8.67 -2.78 21.29
CA TYR A 75 -8.33 -3.86 22.22
C TYR A 75 -9.53 -4.26 23.08
#